data_AF-A0A374VIU4-F1
#
_entry.id   AF-A0A374VIU4-F1
#
_cell.length_a   1.000
_cell.length_b   1.000
_cell.length_c   1.000
_cell.angle_alpha   90.00
_cell.angle_beta   90.00
_cell.angle_gamma   90.00
#
_symmetry.space_group_name_H-M   'P 1'
#
loop_
_entity.id
_entity.type
_entity.pdbx_description
1 polymer ?
#
loop_
_entity_poly.entity_id
_entity_poly.type
_entity_poly.pdbx_seq_one_letter_code
_entity_poly.pdbx_strand_id
1 'polypeptide(L)'
;MRNLTLGSLFDGSGGFPLAGLLAGIVPIWSSEIEPFAIRVTEKRLPQVQHFGNISGLHGAKLPPVDIITFGSPCQDMSIAGKRTGLNGSRSSLFHEAIRIIREMRCASNGKYPRYIVWENVPGAFSSNGGEDFRCVLEAICSVKDS
;
A
#
# COMPACT_ATOMS: atom_id res chain seq x y z
N MET A 1 2.71 -10.56 24.65
CA MET A 1 3.35 -9.94 23.47
C MET A 1 2.40 -8.88 22.95
N ARG A 2 2.89 -7.76 22.39
CA ARG A 2 2.01 -6.73 21.78
C ARG A 2 1.56 -7.22 20.41
N ASN A 3 0.26 -7.12 20.11
CA ASN A 3 -0.26 -7.44 18.77
C ASN A 3 0.30 -6.45 17.74
N LEU A 4 0.69 -6.96 16.56
CA LEU A 4 1.10 -6.11 15.45
C LEU A 4 -0.11 -5.32 14.93
N THR A 5 0.13 -4.13 14.40
CA THR A 5 -0.91 -3.30 13.77
C THR A 5 -0.75 -3.19 12.26
N LEU A 6 -1.86 -3.00 11.55
CA LEU A 6 -1.90 -2.97 10.08
C LEU A 6 -2.61 -1.72 9.57
N GLY A 7 -2.02 -1.10 8.56
CA GLY A 7 -2.64 -0.09 7.70
C GLY A 7 -2.76 -0.63 6.28
N SER A 8 -3.93 -0.48 5.66
CA SER A 8 -4.23 -1.05 4.34
C SER A 8 -4.43 0.06 3.30
N LEU A 9 -3.61 0.11 2.26
CA LEU A 9 -3.78 1.02 1.12
C LEU A 9 -4.40 0.24 -0.05
N PHE A 10 -5.27 0.89 -0.83
CA PHE A 10 -6.06 0.22 -1.88
C PHE A 10 -6.83 -0.97 -1.30
N ASP A 11 -7.57 -0.71 -0.22
CA ASP A 11 -8.11 -1.74 0.67
C ASP A 11 -9.15 -2.67 0.00
N GLY A 12 -9.80 -2.17 -1.06
CA GLY A 12 -10.94 -2.82 -1.66
C GLY A 12 -11.96 -3.20 -0.60
N SER A 13 -12.50 -4.42 -0.70
CA SER A 13 -13.46 -4.94 0.28
C SER A 13 -12.82 -5.45 1.59
N GLY A 14 -11.57 -5.09 1.89
CA GLY A 14 -10.92 -5.39 3.17
C GLY A 14 -10.25 -6.77 3.27
N GLY A 15 -9.70 -7.28 2.17
CA GLY A 15 -9.03 -8.59 2.14
C GLY A 15 -7.83 -8.69 3.09
N PHE A 16 -6.93 -7.71 3.04
CA PHE A 16 -5.76 -7.65 3.94
C PHE A 16 -6.15 -7.44 5.41
N PRO A 17 -7.05 -6.49 5.76
CA PRO A 17 -7.55 -6.37 7.12
C PRO A 17 -8.14 -7.67 7.68
N LEU A 18 -8.95 -8.39 6.89
CA LEU A 18 -9.51 -9.67 7.31
C LEU A 18 -8.43 -10.73 7.57
N ALA A 19 -7.47 -10.87 6.65
CA ALA A 19 -6.34 -11.78 6.83
C ALA A 19 -5.51 -11.42 8.07
N GLY A 20 -5.30 -10.13 8.31
CA GLY A 20 -4.64 -9.61 9.51
C GLY A 20 -5.35 -10.06 10.79
N LEU A 21 -6.67 -9.85 10.88
CA LEU A 21 -7.47 -10.27 12.04
C LEU A 21 -7.37 -11.78 12.30
N LEU A 22 -7.46 -12.59 11.25
CA LEU A 22 -7.34 -14.05 11.35
C LEU A 22 -5.94 -14.48 11.83
N ALA A 23 -4.91 -13.68 11.58
CA ALA A 23 -3.54 -13.90 12.03
C ALA A 23 -3.20 -13.21 13.38
N GLY A 24 -4.17 -12.58 14.06
CA GLY A 24 -3.94 -11.86 15.32
C GLY A 24 -3.26 -10.48 15.17
N ILE A 25 -3.26 -9.94 13.96
CA ILE A 25 -2.80 -8.57 13.63
C ILE A 25 -4.03 -7.65 13.69
N VAL A 26 -3.88 -6.46 14.25
CA VAL A 26 -4.98 -5.50 14.44
C VAL A 26 -4.98 -4.46 13.31
N PRO A 27 -5.95 -4.47 12.38
CA PRO A 27 -6.10 -3.40 11.40
C PRO A 27 -6.56 -2.12 12.10
N ILE A 28 -5.87 -1.01 11.85
CA ILE A 28 -6.13 0.29 12.47
C ILE A 28 -6.81 1.23 11.49
N TRP A 29 -6.35 1.22 10.24
CA TRP A 29 -6.86 2.14 9.23
C TRP A 29 -6.77 1.57 7.82
N SER A 30 -7.59 2.12 6.93
CA SER A 30 -7.51 1.83 5.51
C SER A 30 -7.71 3.06 4.61
N SER A 31 -7.19 2.98 3.39
CA SER A 31 -7.33 3.94 2.31
C SER A 31 -7.97 3.24 1.12
N GLU A 32 -9.16 3.73 0.74
CA GLU A 32 -9.96 3.24 -0.38
C GLU A 32 -10.83 4.41 -0.88
N ILE A 33 -11.09 4.45 -2.18
CA ILE A 33 -11.92 5.47 -2.82
C ILE A 33 -13.28 4.93 -3.27
N GLU A 34 -13.37 3.61 -3.52
CA GLU A 34 -14.57 2.98 -4.05
C GLU A 34 -15.67 2.88 -2.98
N PRO A 35 -16.81 3.59 -3.16
CA PRO A 35 -17.82 3.70 -2.11
C PRO A 35 -18.43 2.36 -1.68
N PHE A 36 -18.55 1.40 -2.60
CA PHE A 36 -19.11 0.09 -2.28
C PHE A 36 -18.15 -0.73 -1.42
N ALA A 37 -16.86 -0.71 -1.75
CA ALA A 37 -15.81 -1.37 -0.99
C ALA A 37 -15.74 -0.81 0.45
N ILE A 38 -15.76 0.52 0.60
CA ILE A 38 -15.81 1.21 1.89
C ILE A 38 -17.03 0.77 2.71
N ARG A 39 -18.24 0.73 2.11
CA ARG A 39 -19.45 0.30 2.82
C ARG A 39 -19.37 -1.13 3.35
N VAL A 40 -18.68 -2.03 2.63
CA VAL A 40 -18.46 -3.41 3.09
C VAL A 40 -17.57 -3.40 4.34
N THR A 41 -16.46 -2.66 4.30
CA THR A 41 -15.50 -2.62 5.39
C THR A 41 -16.01 -1.85 6.61
N GLU A 42 -16.72 -0.73 6.44
CA GLU A 42 -17.40 -0.03 7.54
C GLU A 42 -18.36 -0.95 8.31
N LYS A 43 -19.09 -1.81 7.60
CA LYS A 43 -20.04 -2.75 8.21
C LYS A 43 -19.35 -3.92 8.90
N ARG A 44 -18.26 -4.44 8.32
CA ARG A 44 -17.61 -5.68 8.78
C ARG A 44 -16.45 -5.42 9.76
N LEU A 45 -15.85 -4.24 9.70
CA LEU A 45 -14.65 -3.81 10.40
C LEU A 45 -14.83 -2.38 10.96
N PRO A 46 -15.86 -2.12 11.79
CA PRO A 46 -16.21 -0.77 12.24
C PRO A 46 -15.12 -0.07 13.06
N GLN A 47 -14.12 -0.80 13.53
CA GLN A 47 -12.96 -0.26 14.24
C GLN A 47 -11.88 0.33 13.31
N VAL A 48 -11.95 0.08 12.00
CA VAL A 48 -10.95 0.55 11.03
C VAL A 48 -11.30 1.97 10.59
N GLN A 49 -10.35 2.89 10.74
CA GLN A 49 -10.53 4.26 10.27
C GLN A 49 -10.31 4.36 8.75
N HIS A 50 -11.28 4.90 8.03
CA HIS A 50 -11.19 5.11 6.58
C HIS A 50 -10.64 6.50 6.24
N PHE A 51 -9.54 6.55 5.51
CA PHE A 51 -8.84 7.78 5.14
C PHE A 51 -9.09 8.25 3.70
N GLY A 52 -9.79 7.46 2.88
CA GLY A 52 -10.14 7.87 1.52
C GLY A 52 -8.96 7.82 0.55
N ASN A 53 -8.86 8.81 -0.35
CA ASN A 53 -7.89 8.84 -1.45
C ASN A 53 -6.44 8.99 -0.96
N ILE A 54 -5.61 8.01 -1.33
CA ILE A 54 -4.18 7.93 -1.02
C ILE A 54 -3.39 9.18 -1.39
N SER A 55 -3.69 9.84 -2.51
CA SER A 55 -2.93 11.02 -2.98
C SER A 55 -3.05 12.23 -2.05
N GLY A 56 -4.08 12.27 -1.20
CA GLY A 56 -4.27 13.31 -0.18
C GLY A 56 -3.67 12.96 1.18
N LEU A 57 -3.11 11.76 1.34
CA LEU A 57 -2.61 11.28 2.63
C LEU A 57 -1.17 11.70 2.88
N HIS A 58 -0.86 11.93 4.14
CA HIS A 58 0.50 12.18 4.61
C HIS A 58 0.86 11.11 5.63
N GLY A 59 1.82 10.24 5.30
CA GLY A 59 2.23 9.12 6.15
C GLY A 59 2.71 9.54 7.53
N ALA A 60 3.29 10.75 7.63
CA ALA A 60 3.71 11.35 8.90
C ALA A 60 2.54 11.72 9.83
N LYS A 61 1.31 11.83 9.31
CA LYS A 61 0.10 12.20 10.06
C LYS A 61 -0.83 11.01 10.31
N LEU A 62 -0.60 9.88 9.64
CA LEU A 62 -1.39 8.66 9.85
C LEU A 62 -1.01 8.00 11.18
N PRO A 63 -1.94 7.29 11.85
CA PRO A 63 -1.60 6.47 13.00
C PRO A 63 -0.50 5.46 12.62
N PRO A 64 0.62 5.38 13.36
CA PRO A 64 1.71 4.50 12.99
C PRO A 64 1.32 3.02 13.14
N VAL A 65 1.71 2.20 12.16
CA VAL A 65 1.39 0.77 12.09
C VAL A 65 2.63 -0.09 11.86
N ASP A 66 2.64 -1.32 12.36
CA ASP A 66 3.74 -2.27 12.14
C ASP A 66 3.83 -2.72 10.67
N ILE A 67 2.70 -2.85 9.99
CA ILE A 67 2.59 -3.42 8.65
C ILE A 67 1.80 -2.45 7.76
N ILE A 68 2.31 -2.19 6.56
CA ILE A 68 1.52 -1.59 5.49
C ILE A 68 1.29 -2.62 4.39
N THR A 69 0.03 -2.85 4.02
CA THR A 69 -0.37 -3.73 2.92
C THR A 69 -0.91 -2.90 1.76
N PHE A 70 -0.59 -3.28 0.52
CA PHE A 70 -1.14 -2.59 -0.65
C PHE A 70 -1.12 -3.43 -1.92
N GLY A 71 -2.19 -3.32 -2.72
CA GLY A 71 -2.29 -3.83 -4.09
C GLY A 71 -2.48 -2.66 -5.05
N SER A 72 -1.40 -2.02 -5.47
CA SER A 72 -1.47 -0.85 -6.35
C SER A 72 -1.99 -1.22 -7.75
N PRO A 73 -2.86 -0.42 -8.39
CA PRO A 73 -3.44 -0.75 -9.70
C PRO A 73 -2.36 -1.02 -10.77
N CYS A 74 -2.43 -2.21 -11.38
CA CYS A 74 -1.43 -2.73 -12.33
C CYS A 74 -1.61 -2.21 -13.78
N GLN A 75 -2.59 -1.34 -14.06
CA GLN A 75 -3.04 -1.10 -15.44
C GLN A 75 -2.02 -0.39 -16.36
N ASP A 76 -0.97 0.23 -15.82
CA ASP A 76 0.13 0.80 -16.61
C ASP A 76 1.31 -0.19 -16.82
N MET A 77 1.30 -1.35 -16.15
CA MET A 77 2.34 -2.39 -16.30
C MET A 77 1.98 -3.48 -17.34
N SER A 78 0.87 -3.34 -18.08
CA SER A 78 0.49 -4.29 -19.14
C SER A 78 0.52 -3.64 -20.53
N ILE A 79 1.59 -3.91 -21.27
CA ILE A 79 1.64 -4.12 -22.74
C ILE A 79 0.52 -3.42 -23.54
N ALA A 80 0.69 -2.14 -23.88
CA ALA A 80 0.28 -1.53 -25.16
C ALA A 80 0.36 0.01 -25.10
N GLY A 81 1.43 0.56 -25.68
CA GLY A 81 1.45 1.95 -26.13
C GLY A 81 2.29 2.91 -25.28
N LYS A 82 3.39 3.35 -25.90
CA LYS A 82 4.28 4.44 -25.49
C LYS A 82 5.23 4.15 -24.32
N ARG A 83 6.51 4.21 -24.69
CA ARG A 83 7.74 4.08 -23.89
C ARG A 83 7.82 5.10 -22.74
N THR A 84 7.06 4.94 -21.66
CA THR A 84 7.21 5.81 -20.49
C THR A 84 7.52 5.08 -19.17
N GLY A 85 7.35 3.77 -19.07
CA GLY A 85 7.62 3.04 -17.82
C GLY A 85 6.87 3.69 -16.64
N LEU A 86 7.51 3.73 -15.46
CA LEU A 86 6.98 4.36 -14.23
C LEU A 86 6.64 5.87 -14.34
N ASN A 87 6.86 6.53 -15.49
CA ASN A 87 6.44 7.91 -15.73
C ASN A 87 4.97 8.04 -16.20
N GLY A 88 4.21 6.95 -16.26
CA GLY A 88 2.75 6.98 -16.46
C GLY A 88 2.01 7.57 -15.26
N SER A 89 0.84 8.16 -15.49
CA SER A 89 0.04 8.81 -14.46
C SER A 89 -0.55 7.84 -13.42
N ARG A 90 -0.52 6.51 -13.63
CA ARG A 90 -1.02 5.51 -12.66
C ARG A 90 0.08 4.65 -12.01
N SER A 91 1.27 4.59 -12.60
CA SER A 91 2.51 4.24 -11.85
C SER A 91 2.77 5.20 -10.68
N SER A 92 2.16 6.38 -10.69
CA SER A 92 2.11 7.31 -9.55
C SER A 92 1.59 6.67 -8.26
N LEU A 93 0.60 5.77 -8.32
CA LEU A 93 -0.07 5.26 -7.12
C LEU A 93 0.82 4.31 -6.30
N PHE A 94 1.68 3.54 -6.97
CA PHE A 94 2.73 2.80 -6.29
C PHE A 94 3.69 3.76 -5.57
N HIS A 95 4.12 4.83 -6.26
CA HIS A 95 4.99 5.84 -5.65
C HIS A 95 4.31 6.59 -4.50
N GLU A 96 2.99 6.81 -4.52
CA GLU A 96 2.24 7.34 -3.39
C GLU A 96 2.28 6.41 -2.18
N ALA A 97 2.14 5.10 -2.38
CA ALA A 97 2.30 4.12 -1.31
C ALA A 97 3.72 4.16 -0.72
N ILE A 98 4.75 4.19 -1.58
CA ILE A 98 6.15 4.33 -1.14
C ILE A 98 6.37 5.65 -0.40
N ARG A 99 5.80 6.77 -0.87
CA ARG A 99 5.87 8.08 -0.21
C ARG A 99 5.29 8.01 1.20
N ILE A 100 4.08 7.46 1.36
CA ILE A 100 3.43 7.30 2.67
C ILE A 100 4.28 6.45 3.62
N ILE A 101 4.82 5.33 3.11
CA ILE A 101 5.69 4.45 3.88
C ILE A 101 6.94 5.19 4.36
N ARG A 102 7.61 5.95 3.47
CA ARG A 102 8.79 6.77 3.81
C ARG A 102 8.44 7.84 4.84
N GLU A 103 7.38 8.60 4.62
CA GLU A 103 6.94 9.66 5.54
C GLU A 103 6.65 9.11 6.94
N MET A 104 5.95 7.96 7.04
CA MET A 104 5.71 7.30 8.32
C MET A 104 7.02 6.82 8.98
N ARG A 105 7.95 6.32 8.17
CA ARG A 105 9.27 5.86 8.64
C ARG A 105 10.11 6.98 9.19
N CYS A 106 10.22 8.10 8.46
CA CYS A 106 10.93 9.28 8.93
C CYS A 106 10.28 9.85 10.20
N ALA A 107 8.94 10.01 10.21
CA ALA A 107 8.22 10.56 11.38
C ALA A 107 8.32 9.68 12.64
N SER A 108 8.57 8.38 12.46
CA SER A 108 8.74 7.43 13.55
C SER A 108 10.21 7.09 13.87
N ASN A 109 11.17 7.86 13.34
CA ASN A 109 12.61 7.63 13.49
C ASN A 109 13.02 6.18 13.12
N GLY A 110 12.50 5.69 11.99
CA GLY A 110 12.80 4.35 11.48
C GLY A 110 11.99 3.22 12.09
N LYS A 111 11.09 3.49 13.04
CA LYS A 111 10.37 2.45 13.80
C LYS A 111 9.21 1.80 13.04
N TYR A 112 8.47 2.55 12.22
CA TYR A 112 7.24 2.10 11.54
C TYR A 112 7.17 2.56 10.07
N PRO A 113 6.59 1.79 9.15
CA PRO A 113 6.26 0.38 9.31
C PRO A 113 7.53 -0.49 9.32
N ARG A 114 7.43 -1.68 9.92
CA ARG A 114 8.51 -2.69 9.91
C ARG A 114 8.39 -3.64 8.74
N TYR A 115 7.18 -3.85 8.25
CA TYR A 115 6.89 -4.77 7.16
C TYR A 115 6.03 -4.09 6.09
N ILE A 116 6.26 -4.52 4.86
CA ILE A 116 5.45 -4.16 3.70
C ILE A 116 4.95 -5.47 3.08
N VAL A 117 3.66 -5.52 2.75
CA VAL A 117 3.09 -6.59 1.92
C VAL A 117 2.55 -5.96 0.65
N TRP A 118 3.21 -6.23 -0.46
CA TRP A 118 2.77 -5.80 -1.77
C TRP A 118 2.20 -6.98 -2.53
N GLU A 119 0.98 -6.83 -3.04
CA GLU A 119 0.34 -7.82 -3.91
C GLU A 119 0.21 -7.25 -5.32
N ASN A 120 0.41 -8.12 -6.31
CA ASN A 120 0.21 -7.82 -7.71
C ASN A 120 0.02 -9.11 -8.52
N VAL A 121 -0.40 -8.96 -9.77
CA VAL A 121 -0.56 -10.08 -10.71
C VAL A 121 0.79 -10.68 -11.13
N PRO A 122 0.85 -11.96 -11.54
CA PRO A 122 2.09 -12.60 -11.97
C PRO A 122 2.84 -11.86 -13.09
N GLY A 123 2.11 -11.14 -13.95
CA GLY A 123 2.69 -10.33 -15.03
C GLY A 123 3.65 -9.25 -14.55
N ALA A 124 3.56 -8.82 -13.28
CA ALA A 124 4.49 -7.85 -12.68
C ALA A 124 5.96 -8.32 -12.77
N PHE A 125 6.23 -9.63 -12.68
CA PHE A 125 7.59 -10.18 -12.77
C PHE A 125 8.18 -10.10 -14.19
N SER A 126 7.34 -10.20 -15.22
CA SER A 126 7.76 -10.26 -16.62
C SER A 126 7.57 -8.95 -17.38
N SER A 127 6.88 -7.97 -16.79
CA SER A 127 6.57 -6.70 -17.44
C SER A 127 7.86 -5.99 -17.86
N ASN A 128 7.84 -5.44 -19.07
CA ASN A 128 8.97 -4.72 -19.65
C ASN A 128 10.30 -5.52 -19.57
N GLY A 129 10.24 -6.84 -19.73
CA GLY A 129 11.41 -7.72 -19.62
C GLY A 129 11.94 -7.87 -18.19
N GLY A 130 11.12 -7.63 -17.17
CA GLY A 130 11.47 -7.67 -15.75
C GLY A 130 11.91 -6.31 -15.17
N GLU A 131 11.99 -5.28 -16.01
CA GLU A 131 12.45 -3.96 -15.61
C GLU A 131 11.52 -3.29 -14.59
N ASP A 132 10.21 -3.48 -14.71
CA ASP A 132 9.26 -2.87 -13.78
C ASP A 132 9.38 -3.49 -12.38
N PHE A 133 9.61 -4.80 -12.30
CA PHE A 133 9.87 -5.49 -11.04
C PHE A 133 11.18 -5.01 -10.40
N ARG A 134 12.24 -4.81 -11.20
CA ARG A 134 13.49 -4.20 -10.74
C ARG A 134 13.22 -2.84 -10.10
N CYS A 135 12.46 -1.98 -10.78
CA CYS A 135 12.14 -0.65 -10.25
C CYS A 135 11.33 -0.70 -8.96
N VAL A 136 10.39 -1.64 -8.82
CA VAL A 136 9.64 -1.85 -7.57
C VAL A 136 10.57 -2.23 -6.42
N LEU A 137 11.50 -3.17 -6.65
CA LEU A 137 12.48 -3.58 -5.65
C LEU A 137 13.37 -2.40 -5.25
N GLU A 138 13.85 -1.60 -6.20
CA GLU A 138 14.67 -0.41 -5.91
C GLU A 138 13.91 0.63 -5.09
N ALA A 139 12.66 0.92 -5.46
CA ALA A 139 11.83 1.86 -4.72
C ALA A 139 11.60 1.40 -3.28
N ILE A 140 11.30 0.12 -3.05
CA ILE A 140 11.11 -0.45 -1.71
C ILE A 140 12.42 -0.43 -0.91
N CYS A 141 13.54 -0.82 -1.51
CA CYS A 141 14.85 -0.81 -0.84
C CYS A 141 15.29 0.60 -0.44
N SER A 142 15.02 1.61 -1.29
CA SER A 142 15.36 3.02 -1.02
C SER A 142 14.68 3.61 0.22
N VAL A 143 13.61 2.98 0.73
CA VAL A 143 12.91 3.39 1.95
C VAL A 143 13.84 3.34 3.17
N LYS A 144 14.78 2.39 3.20
CA LYS A 144 15.74 2.26 4.32
C LYS A 144 16.69 3.45 4.40
N ASP A 145 16.98 4.08 3.27
CA ASP A 145 17.96 5.16 3.15
C ASP A 145 17.37 6.54 3.52
N SER A 146 16.13 6.55 4.05
CA SER A 146 15.36 7.75 4.42
C SER A 146 15.20 7.91 5.92
#